data_AF-R6XJA8-F1
#
_entry.id   AF-R6XJA8-F1
#
_cell.length_a   1.000
_cell.length_b   1.000
_cell.length_c   1.000
_cell.angle_alpha   90.00
_cell.angle_beta   90.00
_cell.angle_gamma   90.00
#
_symmetry.space_group_name_H-M   'P 1'
#
loop_
_entity.id
_entity.type
_entity.pdbx_description
1 polymer ?
#
loop_
_entity_poly.entity_id
_entity_poly.type
_entity_poly.pdbx_seq_one_letter_code
_entity_poly.pdbx_strand_id
1 'polypeptide(L)'
;MKLNVFKKYLILPFIILTSCSTQNQLIEIERNASLTEPISIDGTTLQEKINNKNNFLLYIANPGCLSCAAFNDIINKYIENSSTTIYKIFTFQLLSSSNIEVTTVPEIIAFSQGKIKDRIRDLNTYSQFEDFLKKNVILPAKISINEETLDKKIENKDTFIVKFSWNQCSDCNSSNELFLNKYHSENQSYTYYEFELSEYYEKRQDSNDPYWLNMTTKYGLSQKGNETLGWHNGVVPTYQFYEKGILKDAVVIYNDDYEKILDDYGTISQIKITNTYFSDSPYLGMSFLSTENKNALQIYREETSSFYLNKISNLFKNIY
;
A
#
# COMPACT_ATOMS: atom_id res chain seq x y z
N MET A 1 -37.09 -60.26 14.36
CA MET A 1 -36.50 -59.09 15.06
C MET A 1 -34.99 -59.29 15.13
N LYS A 2 -34.24 -58.74 14.18
CA LYS A 2 -32.77 -58.75 14.15
C LYS A 2 -32.34 -57.29 13.98
N LEU A 3 -31.73 -56.71 15.02
CA LEU A 3 -31.20 -55.35 14.98
C LEU A 3 -29.94 -55.32 14.13
N ASN A 4 -29.94 -54.47 13.10
CA ASN A 4 -28.75 -54.11 12.34
C ASN A 4 -27.89 -53.13 13.15
N VAL A 5 -26.62 -53.48 13.28
CA VAL A 5 -25.58 -52.66 13.92
C VAL A 5 -25.18 -51.54 12.96
N PHE A 6 -25.56 -50.30 13.27
CA PHE A 6 -25.02 -49.11 12.62
C PHE A 6 -23.58 -48.86 13.11
N LYS A 7 -22.60 -49.08 12.24
CA LYS A 7 -21.22 -48.60 12.43
C LYS A 7 -21.23 -47.07 12.40
N LYS A 8 -21.07 -46.42 13.55
CA LYS A 8 -20.76 -44.99 13.64
C LYS A 8 -19.31 -44.77 13.21
N TYR A 9 -19.10 -44.10 12.07
CA TYR A 9 -17.81 -43.53 11.73
C TYR A 9 -17.57 -42.30 12.61
N LEU A 10 -16.60 -42.40 13.51
CA LEU A 10 -16.10 -41.30 14.32
C LEU A 10 -15.24 -40.42 13.39
N ILE A 11 -15.80 -39.32 12.87
CA ILE A 11 -15.04 -38.31 12.15
C ILE A 11 -14.23 -37.55 13.19
N LEU A 12 -12.94 -37.89 13.31
CA LEU A 12 -11.98 -37.17 14.11
C LEU A 12 -11.83 -35.76 13.50
N PRO A 13 -12.09 -34.66 14.23
CA PRO A 13 -11.77 -33.35 13.71
C PRO A 13 -10.25 -33.25 13.67
N PHE A 14 -9.70 -33.22 12.46
CA PHE A 14 -8.31 -32.87 12.22
C PHE A 14 -8.17 -31.39 12.60
N ILE A 15 -7.89 -31.13 13.87
CA ILE A 15 -7.45 -29.81 14.33
C ILE A 15 -6.09 -29.63 13.67
N ILE A 16 -6.09 -28.95 12.53
CA ILE A 16 -4.88 -28.40 11.93
C ILE A 16 -4.39 -27.36 12.94
N LEU A 17 -3.53 -27.80 13.86
CA LEU A 17 -2.65 -26.94 14.61
C LEU A 17 -1.74 -26.29 13.56
N THR A 18 -2.19 -25.18 12.98
CA THR A 18 -1.28 -24.24 12.34
C THR A 18 -0.37 -23.77 13.47
N SER A 19 0.82 -24.36 13.54
CA SER A 19 1.88 -23.83 14.36
C SER A 19 2.09 -22.39 13.88
N CYS A 20 1.62 -21.41 14.64
CA CYS A 20 2.16 -20.07 14.57
C CYS A 20 3.64 -20.22 14.88
N SER A 21 4.47 -20.36 13.85
CA SER A 21 5.89 -20.18 14.00
C SER A 21 6.08 -18.71 14.37
N THR A 22 6.20 -18.42 15.66
CA THR A 22 6.71 -17.15 16.17
C THR A 22 8.21 -17.06 15.86
N GLN A 23 8.56 -17.14 14.59
CA GLN A 23 9.82 -16.60 14.11
C GLN A 23 9.73 -15.09 14.25
N ASN A 24 10.85 -14.45 14.60
CA ASN A 24 11.04 -13.00 14.58
C ASN A 24 10.63 -12.41 13.22
N GLN A 25 9.34 -12.21 12.99
CA GLN A 25 8.84 -11.55 11.79
C GLN A 25 9.18 -10.08 11.91
N LEU A 26 10.00 -9.58 10.98
CA LEU A 26 10.21 -8.16 10.76
C LEU A 26 8.85 -7.47 10.63
N ILE A 27 8.70 -6.26 11.18
CA ILE A 27 7.49 -5.48 10.99
C ILE A 27 7.64 -4.63 9.75
N GLU A 28 6.63 -4.62 8.90
CA GLU A 28 6.58 -3.69 7.79
C GLU A 28 6.28 -2.29 8.32
N ILE A 29 7.10 -1.31 7.93
CA ILE A 29 6.93 0.10 8.31
C ILE A 29 6.67 0.93 7.06
N GLU A 30 5.61 1.74 7.12
CA GLU A 30 5.22 2.64 6.04
C GLU A 30 6.35 3.60 5.65
N ARG A 31 6.35 3.99 4.38
CA ARG A 31 7.29 4.98 3.83
C ARG A 31 6.55 6.14 3.20
N ASN A 32 7.02 7.36 3.40
CA ASN A 32 6.49 8.58 2.80
C ASN A 32 7.64 9.55 2.44
N ALA A 33 7.80 9.85 1.16
CA ALA A 33 8.88 10.70 0.66
C ALA A 33 8.65 12.20 0.89
N SER A 34 7.47 12.59 1.39
CA SER A 34 7.18 13.97 1.78
C SER A 34 7.69 14.31 3.19
N LEU A 35 8.15 13.31 3.95
CA LEU A 35 8.64 13.50 5.31
C LEU A 35 10.14 13.80 5.33
N THR A 36 10.52 14.80 6.12
CA THR A 36 11.91 15.11 6.47
C THR A 36 12.19 14.96 7.97
N GLU A 37 11.14 14.80 8.77
CA GLU A 37 11.20 14.67 10.22
C GLU A 37 10.08 13.74 10.73
N PRO A 38 10.15 13.26 11.98
CA PRO A 38 9.10 12.45 12.58
C PRO A 38 7.75 13.16 12.66
N ILE A 39 6.67 12.42 12.42
CA ILE A 39 5.30 12.93 12.56
C ILE A 39 4.96 13.08 14.04
N SER A 40 4.79 14.30 14.53
CA SER A 40 4.30 14.55 15.89
C SER A 40 2.88 14.02 16.09
N ILE A 41 2.68 13.25 17.15
CA ILE A 41 1.39 12.71 17.57
C ILE A 41 1.13 12.99 19.05
N ASP A 42 -0.14 12.94 19.45
CA ASP A 42 -0.56 13.00 20.84
C ASP A 42 -0.89 11.62 21.41
N GLY A 43 -1.23 11.58 22.70
CA GLY A 43 -1.58 10.34 23.39
C GLY A 43 -2.83 9.65 22.82
N THR A 44 -3.80 10.41 22.32
CA THR A 44 -5.02 9.87 21.70
C THR A 44 -4.68 9.16 20.39
N THR A 45 -3.94 9.82 19.50
CA THR A 45 -3.47 9.27 18.22
C THR A 45 -2.61 8.03 18.43
N LEU A 46 -1.73 8.05 19.45
CA LEU A 46 -0.95 6.88 19.83
C LEU A 46 -1.85 5.71 20.24
N GLN A 47 -2.85 5.96 21.10
CA GLN A 47 -3.77 4.93 21.55
C GLN A 47 -4.58 4.34 20.40
N GLU A 48 -5.03 5.16 19.46
CA GLU A 48 -5.73 4.70 18.25
C GLU A 48 -4.85 3.76 17.42
N LYS A 49 -3.58 4.11 17.17
CA LYS A 49 -2.64 3.23 16.45
C LYS A 49 -2.42 1.91 17.16
N ILE A 50 -2.31 1.92 18.49
CA ILE A 50 -2.19 0.70 19.30
C ILE A 50 -3.46 -0.15 19.16
N ASN A 51 -4.64 0.45 19.33
CA ASN A 51 -5.93 -0.25 19.28
C ASN A 51 -6.22 -0.84 17.90
N ASN A 52 -5.84 -0.12 16.84
CA ASN A 52 -5.99 -0.55 15.44
C ASN A 52 -4.97 -1.62 15.03
N LYS A 53 -4.10 -2.04 15.95
CA LYS A 53 -3.07 -3.07 15.74
C LYS A 53 -2.06 -2.70 14.64
N ASN A 54 -1.78 -1.41 14.48
CA ASN A 54 -0.84 -0.94 13.47
C ASN A 54 0.59 -1.39 13.80
N ASN A 55 1.39 -1.60 12.76
CA ASN A 55 2.84 -1.67 12.86
C ASN A 55 3.40 -0.25 12.70
N PHE A 56 4.22 0.22 13.63
CA PHE A 56 4.80 1.57 13.55
C PHE A 56 6.05 1.72 14.41
N LEU A 57 6.84 2.75 14.12
CA LEU A 57 7.96 3.19 14.95
C LEU A 57 7.54 4.41 15.76
N LEU A 58 7.80 4.38 17.06
CA LEU A 58 7.55 5.48 17.98
C LEU A 58 8.87 5.99 18.55
N TYR A 59 9.13 7.27 18.34
CA TYR A 59 10.19 8.03 18.96
C TYR A 59 9.65 8.80 20.17
N ILE A 60 10.15 8.46 21.35
CA ILE A 60 9.82 9.13 22.59
C ILE A 60 10.96 10.09 22.95
N ALA A 61 10.59 11.35 23.14
CA ALA A 61 11.52 12.44 23.44
C ALA A 61 10.99 13.31 24.58
N ASN A 62 11.82 14.27 25.04
CA ASN A 62 11.39 15.35 25.91
C ASN A 62 11.83 16.72 25.38
N PRO A 63 11.02 17.78 25.58
CA PRO A 63 11.49 19.14 25.39
C PRO A 63 12.72 19.42 26.26
N GLY A 64 13.71 20.12 25.71
CA GLY A 64 14.94 20.48 26.44
C GLY A 64 15.96 19.34 26.64
N CYS A 65 15.69 18.13 26.16
CA CYS A 65 16.60 17.00 26.23
C CYS A 65 17.74 17.12 25.19
N LEU A 66 18.98 17.30 25.65
CA LEU A 66 20.15 17.45 24.77
C LEU A 66 20.40 16.21 23.90
N SER A 67 20.32 15.01 24.48
CA SER A 67 20.48 13.76 23.73
C SER A 67 19.37 13.58 22.67
N CYS A 68 18.16 14.03 22.98
CA CYS A 68 17.03 13.99 22.05
C CYS A 68 17.23 14.99 20.90
N ALA A 69 17.81 16.16 21.18
CA ALA A 69 18.18 17.12 20.14
C ALA A 69 19.23 16.53 19.18
N ALA A 70 20.31 15.95 19.71
CA ALA A 70 21.32 15.28 18.91
C ALA A 70 20.77 14.09 18.10
N PHE A 71 19.83 13.34 18.68
CA PHE A 71 19.22 12.20 18.01
C PHE A 71 18.21 12.60 16.92
N ASN A 72 17.61 13.81 16.99
CA ASN A 72 16.74 14.30 15.92
C ASN A 72 17.49 14.37 14.58
N ASP A 73 18.74 14.84 14.58
CA ASP A 73 19.55 14.93 13.34
C ASP A 73 19.78 13.54 12.72
N ILE A 74 20.01 12.54 13.57
CA ILE A 74 20.17 11.14 13.16
C ILE A 74 18.88 10.61 12.54
N ILE A 75 17.73 10.82 13.20
CA ILE A 75 16.44 10.36 12.70
C ILE A 75 16.07 11.08 11.40
N ASN A 76 16.21 12.41 11.34
CA ASN A 76 15.85 13.21 10.17
C ASN A 76 16.66 12.75 8.94
N LYS A 77 17.98 12.58 9.11
CA LYS A 77 18.84 12.02 8.04
C LYS A 77 18.38 10.63 7.60
N TYR A 78 17.96 9.77 8.53
CA TYR A 78 17.46 8.45 8.19
C TYR A 78 16.13 8.53 7.43
N ILE A 79 15.20 9.40 7.85
CA ILE A 79 13.91 9.63 7.19
C ILE A 79 14.14 10.15 5.77
N GLU A 80 15.00 11.14 5.57
CA GLU A 80 15.34 11.67 4.24
C GLU A 80 15.87 10.58 3.29
N ASN A 81 16.74 9.69 3.79
CA ASN A 81 17.37 8.65 2.97
C ASN A 81 16.43 7.46 2.67
N SER A 82 15.57 7.11 3.62
CA SER A 82 14.77 5.87 3.55
C SER A 82 13.29 6.11 3.28
N SER A 83 12.84 7.36 3.43
CA SER A 83 11.44 7.76 3.52
C SER A 83 10.67 7.07 4.65
N THR A 84 11.34 6.52 5.67
CA THR A 84 10.66 5.75 6.74
C THR A 84 9.74 6.63 7.57
N THR A 85 8.49 6.23 7.77
CA THR A 85 7.56 6.91 8.66
C THR A 85 7.88 6.59 10.12
N ILE A 86 8.20 7.62 10.90
CA ILE A 86 8.44 7.53 12.34
C ILE A 86 7.52 8.53 13.04
N TYR A 87 6.83 8.10 14.08
CA TYR A 87 5.99 8.99 14.89
C TYR A 87 6.76 9.48 16.11
N LYS A 88 6.57 10.73 16.50
CA LYS A 88 7.20 11.33 17.68
C LYS A 88 6.16 11.74 18.70
N ILE A 89 6.42 11.43 19.96
CA ILE A 89 5.60 11.85 21.09
C ILE A 89 6.50 12.33 22.25
N PHE A 90 6.03 13.31 23.01
CA PHE A 90 6.69 13.70 24.25
C PHE A 90 6.18 12.89 25.44
N THR A 91 7.02 12.63 26.45
CA THR A 91 6.60 11.77 27.57
C THR A 91 5.39 12.31 28.32
N PHE A 92 5.24 13.64 28.42
CA PHE A 92 4.09 14.27 29.09
C PHE A 92 2.75 14.10 28.34
N GLN A 93 2.78 13.64 27.08
CA GLN A 93 1.59 13.36 26.28
C GLN A 93 1.18 11.88 26.35
N LEU A 94 1.97 11.02 26.99
CA LEU A 94 1.65 9.60 27.12
C LEU A 94 0.44 9.40 28.05
N LEU A 95 -0.55 8.67 27.56
CA LEU A 95 -1.69 8.23 28.37
C LEU A 95 -1.32 6.95 29.13
N SER A 96 -1.79 6.81 30.37
CA SER A 96 -1.61 5.59 31.15
C SER A 96 -2.14 4.33 30.44
N SER A 97 -3.16 4.48 29.59
CA SER A 97 -3.74 3.40 28.77
C SER A 97 -2.77 2.81 27.74
N SER A 98 -1.70 3.53 27.39
CA SER A 98 -0.70 3.06 26.42
C SER A 98 0.19 1.93 26.97
N ASN A 99 0.26 1.77 28.30
CA ASN A 99 1.14 0.83 28.99
C ASN A 99 2.63 0.96 28.59
N ILE A 100 3.06 2.17 28.24
CA ILE A 100 4.46 2.47 27.94
C ILE A 100 5.14 3.00 29.19
N GLU A 101 6.04 2.21 29.76
CA GLU A 101 6.99 2.68 30.78
C GLU A 101 8.23 3.28 30.10
N VAL A 102 8.51 4.55 30.41
CA VAL A 102 9.65 5.32 29.89
C VAL A 102 10.60 5.63 31.04
N THR A 103 11.80 5.05 31.00
CA THR A 103 12.84 5.27 32.01
C THR A 103 13.92 6.24 31.54
N THR A 104 14.21 6.28 30.24
CA THR A 104 15.19 7.18 29.62
C THR A 104 14.71 7.64 28.25
N VAL A 105 15.20 8.79 27.79
CA VAL A 105 14.97 9.35 26.44
C VAL A 105 16.31 9.84 25.87
N PRO A 106 16.53 9.80 24.55
CA PRO A 106 15.62 9.33 23.49
C PRO A 106 15.40 7.81 23.51
N GLU A 107 14.18 7.37 23.19
CA GLU A 107 13.81 5.96 23.05
C GLU A 107 13.09 5.74 21.71
N ILE A 108 13.43 4.66 20.99
CA ILE A 108 12.67 4.17 19.84
C ILE A 108 11.97 2.87 20.25
N ILE A 109 10.69 2.77 19.94
CA ILE A 109 9.88 1.58 20.14
C ILE A 109 9.31 1.11 18.80
N ALA A 110 9.51 -0.18 18.51
CA ALA A 110 8.85 -0.86 17.40
C ALA A 110 7.56 -1.49 17.91
N PHE A 111 6.42 -1.05 17.38
CA PHE A 111 5.11 -1.63 17.64
C PHE A 111 4.72 -2.63 16.55
N SER A 112 4.16 -3.77 16.96
CA SER A 112 3.60 -4.79 16.09
C SER A 112 2.26 -5.23 16.64
N GLN A 113 1.21 -5.21 15.82
CA GLN A 113 -0.11 -5.75 16.20
C GLN A 113 -0.62 -5.21 17.56
N GLY A 114 -0.39 -3.92 17.82
CA GLY A 114 -0.81 -3.25 19.06
C GLY A 114 0.05 -3.57 20.29
N LYS A 115 1.21 -4.21 20.12
CA LYS A 115 2.14 -4.56 21.21
C LYS A 115 3.53 -4.03 20.91
N ILE A 116 4.29 -3.79 21.98
CA ILE A 116 5.71 -3.48 21.87
C ILE A 116 6.46 -4.75 21.46
N LYS A 117 7.11 -4.70 20.29
CA LYS A 117 7.93 -5.79 19.77
C LYS A 117 9.36 -5.71 20.29
N ASP A 118 9.99 -4.56 20.12
CA ASP A 118 11.36 -4.30 20.57
C ASP A 118 11.50 -2.80 20.86
N ARG A 119 12.53 -2.43 21.60
CA ARG A 119 12.85 -1.04 21.94
C ARG A 119 14.35 -0.86 22.10
N ILE A 120 14.81 0.35 21.80
CA ILE A 120 16.19 0.76 22.02
C ILE A 120 16.21 2.13 22.68
N ARG A 121 17.10 2.28 23.66
CA ARG A 121 17.28 3.48 24.50
C ARG A 121 18.70 3.98 24.35
N ASP A 122 18.92 5.20 24.84
CA ASP A 122 20.25 5.83 24.91
C ASP A 122 20.94 5.86 23.53
N LEU A 123 20.14 6.14 22.50
CA LEU A 123 20.57 6.19 21.10
C LEU A 123 21.46 7.41 20.87
N ASN A 124 22.76 7.16 20.70
CA ASN A 124 23.76 8.21 20.52
C ASN A 124 24.42 8.20 19.14
N THR A 125 24.14 7.18 18.30
CA THR A 125 24.78 7.03 16.98
C THR A 125 23.82 6.52 15.91
N TYR A 126 24.09 6.88 14.66
CA TYR A 126 23.35 6.40 13.50
C TYR A 126 23.45 4.87 13.35
N SER A 127 24.61 4.26 13.63
CA SER A 127 24.81 2.81 13.51
C SER A 127 23.90 2.03 14.44
N GLN A 128 23.79 2.44 15.72
CA GLN A 128 22.92 1.75 16.67
C GLN A 128 21.44 1.82 16.27
N PHE A 129 21.02 2.96 15.73
CA PHE A 129 19.67 3.13 15.22
C PHE A 129 19.42 2.26 13.98
N GLU A 130 20.35 2.26 13.02
CA GLU A 130 20.24 1.45 11.81
C GLU A 130 20.24 -0.06 12.12
N ASP A 131 21.09 -0.51 13.04
CA ASP A 131 21.13 -1.92 13.48
C ASP A 131 19.82 -2.35 14.15
N PHE A 132 19.24 -1.47 14.98
CA PHE A 132 17.92 -1.70 15.56
C PHE A 132 16.85 -1.88 14.47
N LEU A 133 16.86 -1.03 13.45
CA LEU A 133 15.89 -1.11 12.35
C LEU A 133 16.11 -2.36 11.50
N LYS A 134 17.33 -2.69 11.09
CA LYS A 134 17.65 -3.91 10.32
C LYS A 134 17.18 -5.19 11.03
N LYS A 135 17.25 -5.22 12.36
CA LYS A 135 16.80 -6.35 13.18
C LYS A 135 15.27 -6.45 13.28
N ASN A 136 14.57 -5.31 13.22
CA ASN A 136 13.17 -5.24 13.62
C ASN A 136 12.20 -4.94 12.47
N VAL A 137 12.66 -4.28 11.42
CA VAL A 137 11.82 -3.64 10.41
C VAL A 137 12.16 -4.17 9.02
N ILE A 138 11.14 -4.32 8.18
CA ILE A 138 11.27 -4.41 6.73
C ILE A 138 10.64 -3.17 6.12
N LEU A 139 11.32 -2.57 5.14
CA LEU A 139 10.81 -1.42 4.41
C LEU A 139 10.14 -1.90 3.11
N PRO A 140 8.86 -1.59 2.88
CA PRO A 140 8.18 -1.99 1.66
C PRO A 140 8.73 -1.25 0.44
N ALA A 141 8.53 -1.86 -0.73
CA ALA A 141 8.82 -1.27 -2.04
C ALA A 141 8.07 0.05 -2.26
N LYS A 142 6.86 0.14 -1.69
CA LYS A 142 5.97 1.28 -1.82
C LYS A 142 6.43 2.46 -0.98
N ILE A 143 6.47 3.64 -1.59
CA ILE A 143 6.68 4.92 -0.91
C ILE A 143 5.50 5.86 -1.22
N SER A 144 4.77 6.29 -0.20
CA SER A 144 3.71 7.28 -0.38
C SER A 144 4.27 8.66 -0.75
N ILE A 145 3.58 9.38 -1.63
CA ILE A 145 3.89 10.77 -2.01
C ILE A 145 2.64 11.62 -2.01
N ASN A 146 2.81 12.92 -1.83
CA ASN A 146 1.79 13.94 -2.08
C ASN A 146 2.02 14.64 -3.44
N GLU A 147 1.07 15.51 -3.81
CA GLU A 147 1.14 16.32 -5.04
C GLU A 147 2.44 17.13 -5.13
N GLU A 148 2.82 17.85 -4.07
CA GLU A 148 4.04 18.67 -4.06
C GLU A 148 5.30 17.84 -4.33
N THR A 149 5.40 16.65 -3.72
CA THR A 149 6.54 15.75 -3.93
C THR A 149 6.53 15.21 -5.35
N LEU A 150 5.36 14.81 -5.89
CA LEU A 150 5.26 14.35 -7.28
C LEU A 150 5.72 15.44 -8.26
N ASP A 151 5.21 16.66 -8.11
CA ASP A 151 5.58 17.81 -8.94
C ASP A 151 7.09 18.05 -8.91
N LYS A 152 7.69 18.09 -7.71
CA LYS A 152 9.15 18.26 -7.57
C LYS A 152 9.95 17.16 -8.26
N LYS A 153 9.52 15.89 -8.20
CA LYS A 153 10.22 14.79 -8.88
C LYS A 153 10.16 14.95 -10.40
N ILE A 154 9.02 15.36 -10.93
CA ILE A 154 8.85 15.67 -12.36
C ILE A 154 9.75 16.84 -12.77
N GLU A 155 9.71 17.95 -12.02
CA GLU A 155 10.49 19.17 -12.28
C GLU A 155 12.01 18.94 -12.19
N ASN A 156 12.45 18.16 -11.20
CA ASN A 156 13.85 17.78 -11.01
C ASN A 156 14.37 16.79 -12.05
N LYS A 157 13.49 16.32 -12.96
CA LYS A 157 13.81 15.33 -13.99
C LYS A 157 14.29 14.02 -13.37
N ASP A 158 13.59 13.57 -12.34
CA ASP A 158 13.82 12.24 -11.78
C ASP A 158 13.32 11.16 -12.74
N THR A 159 13.89 9.97 -12.64
CA THR A 159 13.36 8.74 -13.28
C THR A 159 12.71 7.88 -12.21
N PHE A 160 11.42 7.58 -12.34
CA PHE A 160 10.66 6.87 -11.31
C PHE A 160 9.35 6.26 -11.84
N ILE A 161 8.77 5.34 -11.07
CA ILE A 161 7.39 4.85 -11.28
C ILE A 161 6.50 5.41 -10.17
N VAL A 162 5.33 5.92 -10.56
CA VAL A 162 4.26 6.31 -9.64
C VAL A 162 2.99 5.53 -9.97
N LYS A 163 2.34 5.02 -8.93
CA LYS A 163 1.01 4.43 -8.97
C LYS A 163 0.01 5.44 -8.45
N PHE A 164 -1.04 5.70 -9.22
CA PHE A 164 -2.21 6.42 -8.77
C PHE A 164 -3.24 5.42 -8.26
N SER A 165 -3.68 5.59 -7.01
CA SER A 165 -4.61 4.69 -6.34
C SER A 165 -5.76 5.43 -5.68
N TRP A 166 -6.80 4.68 -5.35
CA TRP A 166 -7.82 5.12 -4.40
C TRP A 166 -8.09 4.00 -3.40
N ASN A 167 -8.02 4.28 -2.10
CA ASN A 167 -8.10 3.25 -1.04
C ASN A 167 -9.44 2.49 -0.99
N GLN A 168 -10.54 3.11 -1.44
CA GLN A 168 -11.85 2.46 -1.56
C GLN A 168 -12.08 1.83 -2.95
N CYS A 169 -11.11 1.91 -3.87
CA CYS A 169 -11.20 1.27 -5.17
C CYS A 169 -10.96 -0.24 -5.05
N SER A 170 -11.99 -1.02 -5.41
CA SER A 170 -11.90 -2.49 -5.39
C SER A 170 -10.80 -3.02 -6.31
N ASP A 171 -10.60 -2.42 -7.48
CA ASP A 171 -9.52 -2.81 -8.41
C ASP A 171 -8.13 -2.45 -7.88
N CYS A 172 -7.99 -1.33 -7.15
CA CYS A 172 -6.74 -0.98 -6.47
C CYS A 172 -6.38 -2.02 -5.40
N ASN A 173 -7.37 -2.46 -4.61
CA ASN A 173 -7.18 -3.46 -3.58
C ASN A 173 -6.80 -4.82 -4.17
N SER A 174 -7.52 -5.28 -5.21
CA SER A 174 -7.16 -6.52 -5.91
C SER A 174 -5.78 -6.45 -6.58
N SER A 175 -5.42 -5.31 -7.20
CA SER A 175 -4.08 -5.11 -7.78
C SER A 175 -2.99 -5.19 -6.71
N ASN A 176 -3.22 -4.60 -5.52
CA ASN A 176 -2.29 -4.66 -4.40
C ASN A 176 -2.08 -6.09 -3.90
N GLU A 177 -3.15 -6.86 -3.68
CA GLU A 177 -3.06 -8.25 -3.22
C GLU A 177 -2.30 -9.15 -4.19
N LEU A 178 -2.50 -8.95 -5.50
CA LEU A 178 -1.91 -9.79 -6.54
C LEU A 178 -0.46 -9.42 -6.88
N PHE A 179 -0.08 -8.14 -6.70
CA PHE A 179 1.28 -7.66 -6.98
C PHE A 179 2.20 -7.74 -5.77
N LEU A 180 1.77 -7.24 -4.60
CA LEU A 180 2.62 -7.20 -3.39
C LEU A 180 3.06 -8.61 -3.01
N ASN A 181 2.13 -9.58 -2.96
CA ASN A 181 2.46 -10.94 -2.54
C ASN A 181 3.41 -11.67 -3.51
N LYS A 182 3.29 -11.45 -4.82
CA LYS A 182 4.10 -12.13 -5.85
C LYS A 182 5.47 -11.47 -6.05
N TYR A 183 5.56 -10.15 -6.02
CA TYR A 183 6.82 -9.43 -6.18
C TYR A 183 7.67 -9.46 -4.90
N HIS A 184 7.05 -9.39 -3.70
CA HIS A 184 7.80 -9.49 -2.44
C HIS A 184 8.44 -10.87 -2.23
N SER A 185 7.85 -11.94 -2.77
CA SER A 185 8.45 -13.29 -2.70
C SER A 185 9.62 -13.48 -3.66
N GLU A 186 9.68 -12.73 -4.77
CA GLU A 186 10.59 -13.00 -5.89
C GLU A 186 11.68 -11.93 -6.08
N ASN A 187 11.50 -10.69 -5.60
CA ASN A 187 12.37 -9.57 -5.96
C ASN A 187 12.41 -8.44 -4.90
N GLN A 188 13.49 -8.36 -4.12
CA GLN A 188 13.65 -7.41 -2.99
C GLN A 188 14.10 -5.98 -3.38
N SER A 189 14.29 -5.67 -4.66
CA SER A 189 15.09 -4.48 -5.07
C SER A 189 14.29 -3.30 -5.63
N TYR A 190 12.98 -3.45 -5.86
CA TYR A 190 12.19 -2.46 -6.58
C TYR A 190 11.51 -1.49 -5.61
N THR A 191 11.62 -0.19 -5.89
CA THR A 191 10.87 0.88 -5.22
C THR A 191 9.95 1.57 -6.22
N TYR A 192 8.72 1.90 -5.80
CA TYR A 192 7.78 2.73 -6.54
C TYR A 192 7.04 3.69 -5.61
N TYR A 193 6.52 4.77 -6.18
CA TYR A 193 5.75 5.75 -5.44
C TYR A 193 4.25 5.49 -5.55
N GLU A 194 3.47 5.79 -4.51
CA GLU A 194 2.00 5.74 -4.54
C GLU A 194 1.43 7.12 -4.22
N PHE A 195 0.62 7.65 -5.14
CA PHE A 195 -0.17 8.86 -4.94
C PHE A 195 -1.64 8.45 -4.76
N GLU A 196 -2.11 8.60 -3.52
CA GLU A 196 -3.47 8.32 -3.11
C GLU A 196 -4.44 9.46 -3.49
N LEU A 197 -5.49 9.12 -4.23
CA LEU A 197 -6.40 10.08 -4.86
C LEU A 197 -7.75 10.22 -4.15
N SER A 198 -7.95 9.64 -2.95
CA SER A 198 -9.17 9.83 -2.14
C SER A 198 -9.65 11.28 -2.11
N GLU A 199 -8.74 12.25 -1.92
CA GLU A 199 -9.11 13.66 -1.87
C GLU A 199 -9.81 14.14 -3.15
N TYR A 200 -9.33 13.74 -4.32
CA TYR A 200 -9.93 14.13 -5.61
C TYR A 200 -11.16 13.29 -5.94
N TYR A 201 -11.17 12.02 -5.54
CA TYR A 201 -12.23 11.08 -5.85
C TYR A 201 -13.47 11.32 -4.98
N GLU A 202 -13.30 11.56 -3.69
CA GLU A 202 -14.39 11.66 -2.71
C GLU A 202 -15.05 13.04 -2.71
N LYS A 203 -14.34 14.08 -3.17
CA LYS A 203 -14.87 15.46 -3.25
C LYS A 203 -15.54 15.81 -4.58
N ARG A 204 -15.44 14.96 -5.60
CA ARG A 204 -16.01 15.23 -6.93
C ARG A 204 -17.50 14.90 -6.96
N GLN A 205 -18.24 15.61 -7.81
CA GLN A 205 -19.65 15.29 -8.07
C GLN A 205 -19.80 14.02 -8.92
N ASP A 206 -19.00 13.92 -9.98
CA ASP A 206 -18.94 12.77 -10.89
C ASP A 206 -17.58 12.70 -11.61
N SER A 207 -17.43 11.78 -12.56
CA SER A 207 -16.19 11.58 -13.32
C SER A 207 -15.83 12.71 -14.30
N ASN A 208 -16.72 13.68 -14.51
CA ASN A 208 -16.51 14.88 -15.33
C ASN A 208 -16.31 16.15 -14.49
N ASP A 209 -16.26 16.03 -13.16
CA ASP A 209 -16.01 17.15 -12.27
C ASP A 209 -14.65 17.80 -12.59
N PRO A 210 -14.57 19.14 -12.74
CA PRO A 210 -13.32 19.84 -13.01
C PRO A 210 -12.21 19.55 -11.99
N TYR A 211 -12.55 19.30 -10.72
CA TYR A 211 -11.56 18.97 -9.69
C TYR A 211 -10.83 17.66 -10.01
N TRP A 212 -11.58 16.64 -10.43
CA TRP A 212 -11.02 15.37 -10.90
C TRP A 212 -10.30 15.54 -12.24
N LEU A 213 -10.96 16.15 -13.22
CA LEU A 213 -10.44 16.29 -14.57
C LEU A 213 -9.15 17.10 -14.63
N ASN A 214 -9.00 18.16 -13.82
CA ASN A 214 -7.79 18.96 -13.77
C ASN A 214 -6.60 18.12 -13.28
N MET A 215 -6.80 17.35 -12.21
CA MET A 215 -5.76 16.45 -11.68
C MET A 215 -5.39 15.36 -12.68
N THR A 216 -6.38 14.67 -13.28
CA THR A 216 -6.08 13.59 -14.23
C THR A 216 -5.49 14.10 -15.55
N THR A 217 -5.86 15.32 -15.95
CA THR A 217 -5.24 15.99 -17.11
C THR A 217 -3.80 16.40 -16.80
N LYS A 218 -3.54 17.00 -15.62
CA LYS A 218 -2.20 17.46 -15.19
C LYS A 218 -1.17 16.35 -15.26
N TYR A 219 -1.51 15.15 -14.77
CA TYR A 219 -0.58 14.01 -14.72
C TYR A 219 -0.73 13.06 -15.91
N GLY A 220 -1.46 13.42 -16.96
CA GLY A 220 -1.59 12.57 -18.15
C GLY A 220 -2.32 11.24 -17.93
N LEU A 221 -3.17 11.15 -16.90
CA LEU A 221 -4.00 9.97 -16.63
C LEU A 221 -5.18 9.88 -17.60
N SER A 222 -5.71 11.02 -18.05
CA SER A 222 -6.82 11.10 -18.99
C SER A 222 -6.34 11.24 -20.43
N GLN A 223 -7.17 10.85 -21.40
CA GLN A 223 -6.87 11.06 -22.83
C GLN A 223 -6.66 12.54 -23.16
N LYS A 224 -7.33 13.45 -22.43
CA LYS A 224 -7.14 14.89 -22.54
C LYS A 224 -5.76 15.35 -22.05
N GLY A 225 -5.24 14.71 -21.01
CA GLY A 225 -3.90 14.98 -20.48
C GLY A 225 -2.79 14.35 -21.31
N ASN A 226 -3.04 13.17 -21.89
CA ASN A 226 -2.12 12.48 -22.76
C ASN A 226 -2.88 11.57 -23.75
N GLU A 227 -2.84 11.90 -25.04
CA GLU A 227 -3.59 11.20 -26.09
C GLU A 227 -3.12 9.75 -26.29
N THR A 228 -1.87 9.43 -25.93
CA THR A 228 -1.27 8.10 -26.15
C THR A 228 -1.36 7.22 -24.90
N LEU A 229 -1.11 7.79 -23.73
CA LEU A 229 -0.95 7.04 -22.48
C LEU A 229 -2.12 7.20 -21.51
N GLY A 230 -2.98 8.20 -21.72
CA GLY A 230 -4.16 8.43 -20.90
C GLY A 230 -5.36 7.55 -21.27
N TRP A 231 -6.25 7.30 -20.31
CA TRP A 231 -7.44 6.48 -20.49
C TRP A 231 -8.70 7.17 -19.99
N HIS A 232 -9.70 7.33 -20.86
CA HIS A 232 -10.93 8.10 -20.58
C HIS A 232 -10.65 9.45 -19.89
N ASN A 233 -11.36 9.72 -18.79
CA ASN A 233 -11.19 10.88 -17.92
C ASN A 233 -10.13 10.67 -16.82
N GLY A 234 -9.29 9.65 -16.96
CA GLY A 234 -8.38 9.17 -15.95
C GLY A 234 -9.05 8.16 -15.03
N VAL A 235 -8.34 7.07 -14.75
CA VAL A 235 -8.82 5.94 -13.95
C VAL A 235 -7.73 5.44 -13.00
N VAL A 236 -8.13 4.66 -12.00
CA VAL A 236 -7.22 4.00 -11.06
C VAL A 236 -7.61 2.53 -10.88
N PRO A 237 -6.65 1.61 -10.63
CA PRO A 237 -5.22 1.86 -10.49
C PRO A 237 -4.53 2.06 -11.84
N THR A 238 -3.65 3.07 -11.89
CA THR A 238 -2.80 3.36 -13.04
C THR A 238 -1.35 3.53 -12.58
N TYR A 239 -0.43 2.79 -13.18
CA TYR A 239 1.00 2.99 -12.99
C TYR A 239 1.55 3.82 -14.13
N GLN A 240 2.44 4.75 -13.84
CA GLN A 240 3.10 5.59 -14.83
C GLN A 240 4.61 5.54 -14.62
N PHE A 241 5.35 5.42 -15.71
CA PHE A 241 6.80 5.52 -15.73
C PHE A 241 7.23 6.89 -16.27
N TYR A 242 7.94 7.62 -15.42
CA TYR A 242 8.59 8.88 -15.78
C TYR A 242 10.08 8.63 -15.99
N GLU A 243 10.59 9.02 -17.16
CA GLU A 243 12.02 9.04 -17.45
C GLU A 243 12.47 10.49 -17.55
N LYS A 244 13.37 10.91 -16.67
CA LYS A 244 13.88 12.28 -16.62
C LYS A 244 12.76 13.34 -16.58
N GLY A 245 11.73 13.08 -15.77
CA GLY A 245 10.56 13.93 -15.63
C GLY A 245 9.55 13.87 -16.79
N ILE A 246 9.77 13.00 -17.79
CA ILE A 246 8.86 12.86 -18.94
C ILE A 246 8.09 11.56 -18.78
N LEU A 247 6.75 11.64 -18.85
CA LEU A 247 5.89 10.45 -18.89
C LEU A 247 6.18 9.64 -20.16
N LYS A 248 6.67 8.41 -20.00
CA LYS A 248 7.08 7.52 -21.11
C LYS A 248 6.16 6.34 -21.34
N ASP A 249 5.55 5.83 -20.28
CA ASP A 249 4.75 4.62 -20.35
C ASP A 249 3.72 4.61 -19.21
N ALA A 250 2.62 3.89 -19.41
CA ALA A 250 1.56 3.74 -18.43
C ALA A 250 0.90 2.36 -18.51
N VAL A 251 0.43 1.88 -17.36
CA VAL A 251 -0.25 0.59 -17.21
C VAL A 251 -1.54 0.82 -16.43
N VAL A 252 -2.66 0.72 -17.14
CA VAL A 252 -4.02 0.81 -16.58
C VAL A 252 -4.53 -0.59 -16.28
N ILE A 253 -4.96 -0.86 -15.06
CA ILE A 253 -5.30 -2.22 -14.62
C ILE A 253 -6.78 -2.31 -14.30
N TYR A 254 -7.43 -3.38 -14.77
CA TYR A 254 -8.82 -3.75 -14.51
C TYR A 254 -9.90 -2.72 -14.92
N ASN A 255 -9.52 -1.59 -15.54
CA ASN A 255 -10.43 -0.54 -16.02
C ASN A 255 -10.79 -0.71 -17.52
N ASP A 256 -11.01 -1.96 -17.93
CA ASP A 256 -11.59 -2.26 -19.24
C ASP A 256 -13.07 -1.82 -19.25
N ASP A 257 -13.59 -1.42 -20.42
CA ASP A 257 -15.04 -1.22 -20.55
C ASP A 257 -15.73 -2.57 -20.73
N TYR A 258 -16.92 -2.71 -20.16
CA TYR A 258 -17.68 -3.94 -20.26
C TYR A 258 -19.19 -3.74 -20.21
N GLU A 259 -19.89 -4.62 -20.92
CA GLU A 259 -21.33 -4.81 -20.78
C GLU A 259 -21.61 -5.71 -19.58
N LYS A 260 -22.64 -5.38 -18.80
CA LYS A 260 -23.09 -6.15 -17.63
C LYS A 260 -24.39 -6.87 -17.96
N ILE A 261 -24.46 -8.15 -17.64
CA ILE A 261 -25.71 -8.91 -17.61
C ILE A 261 -26.02 -9.20 -16.14
N LEU A 262 -27.26 -8.94 -15.73
CA LEU A 262 -27.73 -9.17 -14.38
C LEU A 262 -28.53 -10.48 -14.32
N ASP A 263 -28.48 -11.18 -13.19
CA ASP A 263 -29.44 -12.24 -12.88
C ASP A 263 -30.80 -11.68 -12.43
N ASP A 264 -31.75 -12.58 -12.17
CA ASP A 264 -33.10 -12.24 -11.70
C ASP A 264 -33.11 -11.51 -10.33
N TYR A 265 -31.98 -11.50 -9.61
CA TYR A 265 -31.79 -10.83 -8.33
C TYR A 265 -31.05 -9.49 -8.44
N GLY A 266 -30.71 -9.05 -9.66
CA GLY A 266 -29.99 -7.80 -9.91
C GLY A 266 -28.48 -7.88 -9.64
N THR A 267 -27.93 -9.08 -9.49
CA THR A 267 -26.49 -9.30 -9.31
C THR A 267 -25.80 -9.46 -10.67
N ILE A 268 -24.58 -8.96 -10.82
CA ILE A 268 -23.80 -9.11 -12.06
C ILE A 268 -23.45 -10.60 -12.27
N SER A 269 -24.18 -11.24 -13.19
CA SER A 269 -24.03 -12.65 -13.54
C SER A 269 -23.02 -12.86 -14.67
N GLN A 270 -22.82 -11.84 -15.51
CA GLN A 270 -21.80 -11.86 -16.55
C GLN A 270 -21.29 -10.46 -16.84
N ILE A 271 -20.00 -10.37 -17.17
CA ILE A 271 -19.43 -9.20 -17.83
C ILE A 271 -18.85 -9.61 -19.19
N LYS A 272 -18.99 -8.75 -20.19
CA LYS A 272 -18.34 -8.91 -21.50
C LYS A 272 -17.48 -7.71 -21.80
N ILE A 273 -16.18 -7.93 -22.02
CA ILE A 273 -15.23 -6.86 -22.30
C ILE A 273 -15.50 -6.29 -23.69
N THR A 274 -15.72 -4.98 -23.77
CA THR A 274 -16.04 -4.27 -25.02
C THR A 274 -14.94 -3.33 -25.47
N ASN A 275 -14.07 -2.90 -24.56
CA ASN A 275 -12.94 -2.04 -24.85
C ASN A 275 -11.88 -2.21 -23.78
N THR A 276 -10.63 -1.89 -24.11
CA THR A 276 -9.48 -2.10 -23.23
C THR A 276 -8.40 -1.09 -23.53
N TYR A 277 -7.66 -0.71 -22.50
CA TYR A 277 -6.49 0.16 -22.64
C TYR A 277 -5.40 -0.49 -23.52
N PHE A 278 -5.25 -1.82 -23.43
CA PHE A 278 -4.18 -2.54 -24.11
C PHE A 278 -4.65 -3.13 -25.43
N SER A 279 -4.11 -2.62 -26.54
CA SER A 279 -4.44 -3.12 -27.90
C SER A 279 -4.10 -4.59 -28.13
N ASP A 280 -3.17 -5.15 -27.35
CA ASP A 280 -2.78 -6.57 -27.38
C ASP A 280 -3.49 -7.42 -26.31
N SER A 281 -4.51 -6.89 -25.63
CA SER A 281 -5.29 -7.64 -24.66
C SER A 281 -6.03 -8.81 -25.34
N PRO A 282 -5.82 -10.07 -24.89
CA PRO A 282 -6.53 -11.22 -25.45
C PRO A 282 -8.00 -11.27 -24.99
N TYR A 283 -8.40 -10.40 -24.06
CA TYR A 283 -9.70 -10.47 -23.39
C TYR A 283 -10.77 -9.62 -24.08
N LEU A 284 -10.43 -8.84 -25.11
CA LEU A 284 -11.41 -8.06 -25.86
C LEU A 284 -12.47 -8.98 -26.48
N GLY A 285 -13.74 -8.72 -26.17
CA GLY A 285 -14.88 -9.53 -26.60
C GLY A 285 -15.13 -10.79 -25.75
N MET A 286 -14.24 -11.14 -24.82
CA MET A 286 -14.44 -12.28 -23.91
C MET A 286 -15.51 -11.97 -22.86
N SER A 287 -16.14 -13.03 -22.37
CA SER A 287 -17.14 -12.98 -21.30
C SER A 287 -16.68 -13.74 -20.08
N PHE A 288 -16.93 -13.18 -18.91
CA PHE A 288 -16.65 -13.78 -17.62
C PHE A 288 -17.98 -13.96 -16.89
N LEU A 289 -18.29 -15.20 -16.50
CA LEU A 289 -19.57 -15.56 -15.88
C LEU A 289 -19.37 -15.78 -14.38
N SER A 290 -20.33 -15.34 -13.57
CA SER A 290 -20.38 -15.67 -12.14
C SER A 290 -20.46 -17.18 -11.91
N THR A 291 -19.90 -17.63 -10.79
CA THR A 291 -20.05 -18.98 -10.26
C THR A 291 -20.81 -18.95 -8.94
N GLU A 292 -21.12 -20.10 -8.35
CA GLU A 292 -21.75 -20.18 -7.03
C GLU A 292 -21.00 -19.40 -5.93
N ASN A 293 -19.68 -19.25 -6.05
CA ASN A 293 -18.83 -18.68 -5.00
C ASN A 293 -18.20 -17.33 -5.37
N LYS A 294 -18.28 -16.89 -6.63
CA LYS A 294 -17.61 -15.67 -7.11
C LYS A 294 -18.46 -14.95 -8.13
N ASN A 295 -18.56 -13.64 -8.00
CA ASN A 295 -19.20 -12.80 -9.01
C ASN A 295 -18.32 -12.67 -10.27
N ALA A 296 -18.92 -12.21 -11.37
CA ALA A 296 -18.22 -12.08 -12.65
C ALA A 296 -16.98 -11.16 -12.61
N LEU A 297 -17.00 -10.10 -11.79
CA LEU A 297 -15.86 -9.18 -11.65
C LEU A 297 -14.68 -9.82 -10.91
N GLN A 298 -14.94 -10.62 -9.88
CA GLN A 298 -13.91 -11.38 -9.18
C GLN A 298 -13.21 -12.36 -10.13
N ILE A 299 -14.00 -13.08 -10.94
CA ILE A 299 -13.49 -14.04 -11.92
C ILE A 299 -12.65 -13.32 -12.98
N TYR A 300 -13.16 -12.22 -13.53
CA TYR A 300 -12.40 -11.38 -14.45
C TYR A 300 -11.03 -10.96 -13.89
N ARG A 301 -10.97 -10.44 -12.65
CA ARG A 301 -9.71 -10.01 -12.02
C ARG A 301 -8.73 -11.16 -11.86
N GLU A 302 -9.22 -12.32 -11.45
CA GLU A 302 -8.40 -13.52 -11.26
C GLU A 302 -7.85 -14.06 -12.59
N GLU A 303 -8.71 -14.22 -13.60
CA GLU A 303 -8.35 -14.80 -14.90
C GLU A 303 -7.46 -13.87 -15.73
N THR A 304 -7.59 -12.56 -15.56
CA THR A 304 -6.77 -11.55 -16.25
C THR A 304 -5.53 -11.13 -15.48
N SER A 305 -5.39 -11.54 -14.22
CA SER A 305 -4.29 -11.14 -13.33
C SER A 305 -2.90 -11.32 -13.95
N SER A 306 -2.65 -12.46 -14.58
CA SER A 306 -1.34 -12.78 -15.16
C SER A 306 -0.94 -11.83 -16.30
N PHE A 307 -1.91 -11.39 -17.10
CA PHE A 307 -1.68 -10.42 -18.16
C PHE A 307 -1.29 -9.06 -17.59
N TYR A 308 -2.09 -8.52 -16.66
CA TYR A 308 -1.80 -7.24 -16.02
C TYR A 308 -0.49 -7.27 -15.22
N LEU A 309 -0.20 -8.37 -14.53
CA LEU A 309 1.08 -8.57 -13.84
C LEU A 309 2.27 -8.54 -14.81
N ASN A 310 2.12 -9.10 -16.02
CA ASN A 310 3.16 -9.03 -17.05
C ASN A 310 3.38 -7.58 -17.51
N LYS A 311 2.31 -6.81 -17.74
CA LYS A 311 2.39 -5.39 -18.11
C LYS A 311 3.14 -4.57 -17.07
N ILE A 312 2.76 -4.70 -15.79
CA ILE A 312 3.46 -4.03 -14.69
C ILE A 312 4.92 -4.49 -14.64
N SER A 313 5.19 -5.80 -14.72
CA SER A 313 6.56 -6.32 -14.67
C SER A 313 7.45 -5.73 -15.76
N ASN A 314 6.93 -5.54 -16.97
CA ASN A 314 7.67 -4.91 -18.06
C ASN A 314 7.88 -3.41 -17.82
N LEU A 315 6.91 -2.71 -17.24
CA LEU A 315 7.06 -1.31 -16.83
C LEU A 315 8.23 -1.14 -15.84
N PHE A 316 8.35 -2.04 -14.86
CA PHE A 316 9.42 -1.99 -13.85
C PHE A 316 10.82 -2.32 -14.40
N LYS A 317 10.93 -3.12 -15.47
CA LYS A 317 12.21 -3.36 -16.18
C LYS A 317 12.80 -2.11 -16.84
N ASN A 318 12.02 -1.04 -17.00
CA ASN A 318 12.53 0.22 -17.53
C ASN A 318 13.41 0.97 -16.51
N ILE A 319 13.37 0.61 -15.22
CA ILE A 319 14.16 1.25 -14.15
C ILE A 319 15.31 0.36 -13.65
N TYR A 320 15.09 -0.95 -13.56
CA TYR A 320 16.03 -1.91 -12.95
C TYR A 320 16.34 -3.05 -13.91
#